data_AF-A0A1E9A9I7-F1
#
_entry.id   AF-A0A1E9A9I7-F1
#
_cell.length_a   1.000
_cell.length_b   1.000
_cell.length_c   1.000
_cell.angle_alpha   90.00
_cell.angle_beta   90.00
_cell.angle_gamma   90.00
#
_symmetry.space_group_name_H-M   'P 1'
#
loop_
_entity.id
_entity.type
_entity.pdbx_description
1 polymer ?
#
loop_
_entity_poly.entity_id
_entity_poly.type
_entity_poly.pdbx_seq_one_letter_code
_entity_poly.pdbx_strand_id
1 'polypeptide(L)'
;MIIVCIIFVIIMFASGQKETYYGYMKDDTTAEKIVSEETHKVTKDVKLPSESGFSPKKGDFVKLSKSKDDGKFTKMKVVKHDDVPHGLMMKIHKMHMDGM
;
A
#
# COMPACT_ATOMS: atom_id res chain seq x y z
N MET A 1 12.92 -35.73 9.32
CA MET A 1 13.60 -34.57 8.72
C MET A 1 12.85 -34.01 7.51
N ILE A 2 12.43 -34.85 6.56
CA ILE A 2 11.72 -34.42 5.33
C ILE A 2 10.40 -33.66 5.63
N ILE A 3 9.61 -34.13 6.62
CA ILE A 3 8.34 -33.47 7.01
C ILE A 3 8.57 -32.04 7.52
N VAL A 4 9.66 -31.80 8.26
CA VAL A 4 10.02 -30.47 8.77
C VAL A 4 10.39 -29.55 7.61
N CYS A 5 11.14 -30.05 6.62
CA CYS A 5 11.47 -29.30 5.40
C CYS A 5 10.21 -28.94 4.59
N ILE A 6 9.25 -29.86 4.46
CA ILE A 6 7.98 -29.60 3.75
C ILE A 6 7.18 -28.50 4.46
N ILE A 7 7.09 -28.56 5.80
CA ILE A 7 6.42 -27.52 6.59
C ILE A 7 7.13 -26.17 6.42
N PHE A 8 8.46 -26.14 6.45
CA PHE A 8 9.23 -24.91 6.23
C PHE A 8 9.02 -24.29 4.84
N VAL A 9 8.98 -25.12 3.78
CA VAL A 9 8.72 -24.66 2.41
C VAL A 9 7.30 -24.10 2.29
N ILE A 10 6.31 -24.74 2.93
CA ILE A 10 4.93 -24.23 2.99
C ILE A 10 4.89 -22.89 3.74
N ILE A 11 5.64 -22.71 4.84
CA ILE A 11 5.69 -21.44 5.58
C ILE A 11 6.40 -20.35 4.77
N MET A 12 7.40 -20.68 3.96
CA MET A 12 8.05 -19.73 3.04
C MET A 12 7.13 -19.32 1.88
N PHE A 13 6.28 -20.23 1.39
CA PHE A 13 5.25 -19.90 0.39
C PHE A 13 4.06 -19.15 1.00
N ALA A 14 3.67 -19.49 2.24
CA ALA A 14 2.62 -18.85 3.02
C ALA A 14 3.07 -17.52 3.66
N SER A 15 4.35 -17.19 3.58
CA SER A 15 4.84 -15.82 3.68
C SER A 15 4.46 -15.10 2.39
N GLY A 16 3.13 -15.00 2.18
CA GLY A 16 2.49 -14.76 0.90
C GLY A 16 3.04 -13.54 0.20
N GLN A 17 3.03 -13.60 -1.13
CA GLN A 17 3.36 -12.45 -1.95
C GLN A 17 2.42 -11.30 -1.56
N LYS A 18 2.94 -10.34 -0.81
CA LYS A 18 2.21 -9.15 -0.38
C LYS A 18 2.54 -8.03 -1.34
N GLU A 19 1.53 -7.48 -1.97
CA GLU A 19 1.69 -6.29 -2.78
C GLU A 19 1.63 -5.07 -1.88
N THR A 20 2.66 -4.26 -1.96
CA THR A 20 2.66 -2.95 -1.32
C THR A 20 2.07 -1.92 -2.27
N TYR A 21 1.22 -1.06 -1.72
CA TYR A 21 0.68 0.10 -2.38
C TYR A 21 0.92 1.33 -1.52
N TYR A 22 1.18 2.45 -2.17
CA TYR A 22 1.22 3.77 -1.52
C TYR A 22 0.10 4.63 -2.08
N GLY A 23 -0.60 5.34 -1.22
CA GLY A 23 -1.75 6.13 -1.61
C GLY A 23 -1.76 7.51 -0.99
N TYR A 24 -2.60 8.36 -1.57
CA TYR A 24 -2.91 9.69 -1.06
C TYR A 24 -4.39 9.78 -0.78
N MET A 25 -4.74 10.20 0.43
CA MET A 25 -6.11 10.14 0.93
C MET A 25 -6.92 11.36 0.48
N LYS A 26 -8.08 11.09 -0.11
CA LYS A 26 -9.06 12.11 -0.51
C LYS A 26 -9.93 12.52 0.69
N ASP A 27 -10.24 11.54 1.52
CA ASP A 27 -11.04 11.63 2.75
C ASP A 27 -10.61 10.48 3.69
N ASP A 28 -11.35 10.26 4.77
CA ASP A 28 -11.05 9.26 5.81
C ASP A 28 -11.27 7.80 5.37
N THR A 29 -12.01 7.56 4.29
CA THR A 29 -12.32 6.20 3.80
C THR A 29 -11.92 5.97 2.34
N THR A 30 -11.54 7.00 1.61
CA THR A 30 -11.23 6.92 0.19
C THR A 30 -9.85 7.48 -0.11
N ALA A 31 -9.03 6.67 -0.79
CA ALA A 31 -7.79 7.11 -1.39
C ALA A 31 -8.07 7.73 -2.76
N GLU A 32 -7.58 8.96 -2.98
CA GLU A 32 -7.68 9.64 -4.27
C GLU A 32 -6.94 8.84 -5.35
N LYS A 33 -5.71 8.43 -5.02
CA LYS A 33 -4.85 7.62 -5.88
C LYS A 33 -4.05 6.66 -5.03
N ILE A 34 -3.90 5.43 -5.48
CA ILE A 34 -2.93 4.47 -4.98
C ILE A 34 -2.01 4.03 -6.12
N VAL A 35 -0.76 3.74 -5.82
CA VAL A 35 0.22 3.21 -6.75
C VAL A 35 0.83 1.92 -6.18
N SER A 36 0.94 0.91 -7.02
CA SER A 36 1.66 -0.32 -6.68
C SER A 36 3.16 -0.05 -6.65
N GLU A 37 3.84 -0.47 -5.59
CA GLU A 37 5.30 -0.41 -5.48
C GLU A 37 5.98 -1.32 -6.49
N GLU A 38 5.41 -2.50 -6.78
CA GLU A 38 5.99 -3.46 -7.73
C GLU A 38 5.76 -3.04 -9.20
N THR A 39 4.54 -2.66 -9.56
CA THR A 39 4.16 -2.44 -10.97
C THR A 39 4.07 -0.98 -11.38
N HIS A 40 4.19 -0.05 -10.42
CA HIS A 40 4.03 1.39 -10.61
C HIS A 40 2.68 1.78 -11.25
N LYS A 41 1.68 0.89 -11.18
CA LYS A 41 0.33 1.10 -11.70
C LYS A 41 -0.46 1.99 -10.76
N VAL A 42 -1.05 3.05 -11.30
CA VAL A 42 -1.87 4.01 -10.54
C VAL A 42 -3.34 3.62 -10.67
N THR A 43 -4.04 3.54 -9.55
CA THR A 43 -5.48 3.31 -9.45
C THR A 43 -6.10 4.49 -8.70
N LYS A 44 -7.24 5.00 -9.15
CA LYS A 44 -7.89 6.19 -8.59
C LYS A 44 -9.19 5.84 -7.88
N ASP A 45 -9.63 6.71 -6.96
CA ASP A 45 -10.89 6.61 -6.21
C ASP A 45 -11.09 5.23 -5.56
N VAL A 46 -10.10 4.80 -4.78
CA VAL A 46 -10.11 3.50 -4.11
C VAL A 46 -10.71 3.64 -2.72
N LYS A 47 -11.84 2.98 -2.49
CA LYS A 47 -12.42 2.85 -1.14
C LYS A 47 -11.60 1.88 -0.32
N LEU A 48 -11.14 2.34 0.84
CA LEU A 48 -10.44 1.54 1.82
C LEU A 48 -11.44 1.09 2.90
N PRO A 49 -11.34 -0.15 3.39
CA PRO A 49 -12.14 -0.58 4.51
C PRO A 49 -11.71 0.18 5.78
N SER A 50 -12.67 0.54 6.62
CA SER A 50 -12.38 1.12 7.93
C SER A 50 -11.78 0.05 8.85
N GLU A 51 -10.58 0.30 9.36
CA GLU A 51 -9.88 -0.60 10.27
C GLU A 51 -9.61 0.11 11.60
N SER A 52 -9.75 -0.59 12.72
CA SER A 52 -9.48 -0.01 14.05
C SER A 52 -8.02 0.44 14.17
N GLY A 53 -7.80 1.73 14.41
CA GLY A 53 -6.45 2.31 14.45
C GLY A 53 -5.93 2.84 13.10
N PHE A 54 -6.72 2.70 12.03
CA PHE A 54 -6.49 3.35 10.74
C PHE A 54 -7.50 4.48 10.55
N SER A 55 -7.09 5.70 10.87
CA SER A 55 -7.90 6.92 10.70
C SER A 55 -7.11 7.97 9.92
N PRO A 56 -6.85 7.73 8.62
CA PRO A 56 -6.24 8.73 7.77
C PRO A 56 -7.12 9.97 7.63
N LYS A 57 -6.49 11.10 7.33
CA LYS A 57 -7.16 12.35 6.97
C LYS A 57 -6.93 12.68 5.51
N LYS A 58 -7.78 13.56 4.97
CA LYS A 58 -7.54 14.16 3.65
C LYS A 58 -6.14 14.76 3.61
N GLY A 59 -5.36 14.36 2.61
CA GLY A 59 -3.98 14.80 2.43
C GLY A 59 -2.92 13.90 3.06
N ASP A 60 -3.31 12.86 3.78
CA ASP A 60 -2.36 11.90 4.34
C ASP A 60 -1.86 10.91 3.30
N PHE A 61 -0.59 10.54 3.43
CA PHE A 61 -0.02 9.41 2.72
C PHE A 61 -0.28 8.13 3.49
N VAL A 62 -0.67 7.09 2.78
CA VAL A 62 -0.96 5.78 3.36
C VAL A 62 -0.15 4.69 2.66
N LYS A 63 0.30 3.71 3.44
CA LYS A 63 0.90 2.47 2.96
C LYS A 63 -0.08 1.33 3.21
N LEU A 64 -0.40 0.60 2.15
CA LEU A 64 -1.35 -0.50 2.16
C LEU A 64 -0.60 -1.77 1.72
N SER A 65 -0.78 -2.86 2.45
CA SER A 65 -0.28 -4.17 2.06
C SER A 65 -1.46 -5.07 1.72
N LYS A 66 -1.51 -5.56 0.49
CA LYS A 66 -2.55 -6.45 -0.01
C LYS A 66 -2.00 -7.87 -0.11
N SER A 67 -2.73 -8.85 0.39
CA SER A 67 -2.41 -10.26 0.14
C SER A 67 -2.72 -10.61 -1.32
N LYS A 68 -1.78 -11.19 -2.07
CA LYS A 68 -2.09 -11.72 -3.42
C LYS A 68 -3.04 -12.91 -3.34
N ASP A 69 -3.03 -13.66 -2.23
CA ASP A 69 -3.86 -14.86 -2.05
C ASP A 69 -5.36 -14.51 -1.86
N ASP A 70 -5.67 -13.57 -0.96
CA ASP A 70 -7.07 -13.23 -0.63
C ASP A 70 -7.58 -11.97 -1.33
N GLY A 71 -6.69 -11.20 -1.95
CA GLY A 71 -7.02 -9.90 -2.53
C GLY A 71 -7.45 -8.83 -1.50
N LYS A 72 -7.29 -9.10 -0.20
CA LYS A 72 -7.66 -8.18 0.89
C LYS A 72 -6.45 -7.38 1.37
N PHE A 73 -6.73 -6.17 1.85
CA PHE A 73 -5.73 -5.39 2.59
C PHE A 73 -5.50 -6.05 3.95
N THR A 74 -4.25 -6.43 4.20
CA THR A 74 -3.80 -7.09 5.44
C THR A 74 -3.13 -6.12 6.40
N LYS A 75 -2.72 -4.95 5.90
CA LYS A 75 -2.07 -3.92 6.70
C LYS A 75 -2.33 -2.55 6.09
N MET A 76 -2.82 -1.61 6.89
CA MET A 76 -3.06 -0.24 6.49
C MET A 76 -2.41 0.69 7.51
N LYS A 77 -1.57 1.62 7.03
CA LYS A 77 -0.88 2.58 7.90
C LYS A 77 -0.82 3.95 7.26
N VAL A 78 -1.00 4.98 8.08
CA VAL A 78 -0.63 6.34 7.71
C VAL A 78 0.90 6.45 7.80
N VAL A 79 1.52 6.97 6.76
CA VAL A 79 2.98 7.13 6.64
C VAL A 79 3.30 8.58 6.30
N LYS A 80 4.55 8.99 6.56
CA LYS A 80 4.99 10.33 6.17
C LYS A 80 5.31 10.35 4.68
N HIS A 81 5.40 11.56 4.14
CA HIS A 81 5.89 11.80 2.79
C HIS A 81 7.24 11.07 2.58
N ASP A 82 8.20 11.24 3.48
CA ASP A 82 9.55 10.66 3.35
C ASP A 82 9.60 9.12 3.36
N ASP A 83 8.54 8.46 3.86
CA ASP A 83 8.42 7.01 3.84
C ASP A 83 7.93 6.47 2.48
N VAL A 84 7.46 7.35 1.59
CA VAL A 84 7.01 6.99 0.25
C VAL A 84 8.23 6.93 -0.69
N PRO A 85 8.44 5.85 -1.45
CA PRO A 85 9.53 5.79 -2.41
C PRO A 85 9.45 6.96 -3.41
N HIS A 86 10.57 7.67 -3.61
CA HIS A 86 10.64 8.85 -4.49
C HIS A 86 10.12 8.59 -5.91
N GLY A 87 10.35 7.40 -6.47
CA GLY A 87 9.85 7.01 -7.80
C GLY A 87 8.32 6.91 -7.88
N LEU A 88 7.65 6.74 -6.73
CA LEU A 88 6.19 6.65 -6.62
C LEU A 88 5.56 8.00 -6.28
N MET A 89 6.27 8.88 -5.56
CA MET A 89 5.78 10.21 -5.18
C MET A 89 5.23 10.98 -6.38
N MET A 90 5.99 11.08 -7.48
CA MET A 90 5.58 11.78 -8.71
C MET A 90 4.27 11.25 -9.32
N LYS A 91 3.91 9.98 -9.06
CA LYS A 91 2.71 9.33 -9.59
C LYS A 91 1.49 9.50 -8.68
N ILE A 92 1.72 9.55 -7.37
CA ILE A 92 0.66 9.70 -6.36
C ILE A 92 0.24 11.16 -6.28
N HIS A 93 1.21 12.06 -6.26
CA HIS A 93 1.00 13.50 -6.18
C HIS A 93 2.05 14.19 -7.05
N LYS A 94 1.62 14.88 -8.12
CA LYS A 94 2.54 15.77 -8.83
C LYS A 94 2.85 16.92 -7.89
N MET A 95 4.05 16.94 -7.33
CA MET A 95 4.63 18.21 -6.88
C MET A 95 4.64 19.10 -8.11
N HIS A 96 3.73 20.07 -8.15
CA HIS A 96 3.86 21.17 -9.08
C HIS A 96 5.14 21.88 -8.64
N MET A 97 6.24 21.66 -9.36
CA MET A 97 7.36 22.58 -9.32
C MET A 97 6.87 23.84 -10.03
N ASP A 98 6.05 24.62 -9.33
CA ASP A 98 5.70 25.96 -9.76
C ASP A 98 6.95 26.82 -9.53
N GLY A 99 7.62 27.15 -10.63
CA GLY A 99 8.50 28.31 -10.75
C GLY A 99 9.78 28.32 -9.92
N MET A 100 10.89 27.92 -10.55
CA MET A 100 12.10 28.75 -10.51
C MET A 100 12.42 29.21 -11.93
#